data_AF-A0A7J6JDI4-F1
#
_entry.id   AF-A0A7J6JDI4-F1
#
_cell.length_a   1.000
_cell.length_b   1.000
_cell.length_c   1.000
_cell.angle_alpha   90.00
_cell.angle_beta   90.00
_cell.angle_gamma   90.00
#
_symmetry.space_group_name_H-M   'P 1'
#
loop_
_entity.id
_entity.type
_entity.pdbx_description
1 polymer ?
#
loop_
_entity_poly.entity_id
_entity_poly.type
_entity_poly.pdbx_seq_one_letter_code
_entity_poly.pdbx_strand_id
1 'polypeptide(L)'
;MLLFLHWGLFVASAVCMGAFWHQMSFAAHDAGHIGITHRFHIDSVLGIFIADFMGGLSLGWWKKSHNIHHIVTNSPEHDPDVEYLPFLAISHRFLASLSSTYYDRIMGYDAVACFCVRFQKYSYYPLLALGRFNLYRLSWEYLLTGQAPRKGPS
;
A
#
# COMPACT_ATOMS: atom_id res chain seq x y z
N MET A 1 8.62 8.81 23.78
CA MET A 1 9.04 9.78 22.73
C MET A 1 9.30 11.17 23.29
N LEU A 2 8.28 12.01 23.58
CA LEU A 2 8.49 13.40 24.03
C LEU A 2 9.34 13.49 25.32
N LEU A 3 9.14 12.57 26.26
CA LEU A 3 9.97 12.49 27.47
C LEU A 3 11.46 12.27 27.15
N PHE A 4 11.78 11.32 26.28
CA PHE A 4 13.15 11.05 25.83
C PHE A 4 13.74 12.21 25.05
N LEU A 5 12.93 12.92 24.25
CA LEU A 5 13.34 14.15 23.58
C LEU A 5 13.73 15.23 24.61
N HIS A 6 12.90 15.45 25.61
CA HIS A 6 13.17 16.43 26.68
C HIS A 6 14.42 16.08 27.51
N TRP A 7 14.73 14.80 27.68
CA TRP A 7 15.92 14.33 28.41
C TRP A 7 17.19 14.23 27.53
N GLY A 8 17.15 14.66 26.27
CA GLY A 8 18.30 14.59 25.35
C GLY A 8 18.63 13.18 24.82
N LEU A 9 17.76 12.20 25.07
CA LEU A 9 17.90 10.82 24.58
C LEU A 9 17.35 10.68 23.16
N PHE A 10 18.03 11.27 22.19
CA PHE A 10 17.54 11.38 20.81
C PHE A 10 17.26 10.04 20.12
N VAL A 11 18.16 9.06 20.27
CA VAL A 11 18.01 7.73 19.66
C VAL A 11 16.78 7.00 20.22
N ALA A 12 16.60 7.01 21.54
CA ALA A 12 15.43 6.39 22.17
C ALA A 12 14.13 7.07 21.74
N SER A 13 14.15 8.41 21.63
CA SER A 13 13.00 9.17 21.11
C SER A 13 12.65 8.77 19.68
N ALA A 14 13.65 8.69 18.80
CA ALA A 14 13.48 8.31 17.39
C ALA A 14 12.94 6.87 17.24
N VAL A 15 13.46 5.91 18.02
CA VAL A 15 12.95 4.53 18.02
C VAL A 15 11.48 4.49 18.44
N CYS A 16 11.10 5.20 19.51
CA CYS A 16 9.69 5.28 19.92
C CYS A 16 8.80 5.90 18.84
N MET A 17 9.28 6.95 18.16
CA MET A 17 8.54 7.58 17.06
C MET A 17 8.34 6.61 15.90
N GLY A 18 9.41 5.91 15.49
CA GLY A 18 9.33 4.89 14.43
C GLY A 18 8.37 3.76 14.79
N ALA A 19 8.45 3.24 16.02
CA ALA A 19 7.55 2.21 16.52
C ALA A 19 6.09 2.69 16.55
N PHE A 20 5.84 3.94 16.96
CA PHE A 20 4.50 4.54 16.95
C PHE A 20 3.92 4.56 15.53
N TRP A 21 4.62 5.14 14.55
CA TRP A 21 4.10 5.20 13.17
C TRP A 21 3.93 3.83 12.52
N HIS A 22 4.81 2.89 12.84
CA HIS A 22 4.67 1.50 12.43
C HIS A 22 3.36 0.91 12.97
N GLN A 23 3.13 0.99 14.29
CA GLN A 23 1.91 0.47 14.92
C GLN A 23 0.64 1.17 14.44
N MET A 24 0.68 2.48 14.19
CA MET A 24 -0.46 3.20 13.60
C MET A 24 -0.87 2.61 12.25
N SER A 25 0.09 2.18 11.42
CA SER A 25 -0.22 1.59 10.11
C SER A 25 -0.90 0.22 10.25
N PHE A 26 -0.47 -0.61 11.21
CA PHE A 26 -1.15 -1.87 11.55
C PHE A 26 -2.53 -1.64 12.15
N ALA A 27 -2.71 -0.61 12.99
CA ALA A 27 -4.02 -0.26 13.52
C ALA A 27 -5.00 0.13 12.40
N ALA A 28 -4.57 0.90 11.39
CA ALA A 28 -5.40 1.17 10.21
C ALA A 28 -5.75 -0.09 9.42
N HIS A 29 -4.80 -1.01 9.24
CA HIS A 29 -5.03 -2.30 8.61
C HIS A 29 -6.10 -3.12 9.35
N ASP A 30 -5.93 -3.29 10.66
CA ASP A 30 -6.86 -4.07 11.49
C ASP A 30 -8.25 -3.44 11.54
N ALA A 31 -8.32 -2.10 11.61
CA ALA A 31 -9.57 -1.36 11.47
C ALA A 31 -10.22 -1.59 10.09
N GLY A 32 -9.41 -1.61 9.03
CA GLY A 32 -9.86 -1.92 7.67
C GLY A 32 -10.50 -3.31 7.53
N HIS A 33 -9.99 -4.28 8.29
CA HIS A 33 -10.51 -5.64 8.44
C HIS A 33 -11.62 -5.82 9.47
N ILE A 34 -12.03 -4.74 10.16
CA ILE A 34 -13.05 -4.79 11.21
C ILE A 34 -12.58 -5.68 12.40
N GLY A 35 -11.27 -5.66 12.66
CA GLY A 35 -10.59 -6.49 13.66
C GLY A 35 -10.40 -5.82 15.02
N ILE A 36 -10.73 -4.54 15.18
CA ILE A 36 -10.49 -3.81 16.45
C ILE A 36 -11.71 -3.90 17.36
N THR A 37 -12.87 -3.44 16.88
CA THR A 37 -14.11 -3.46 17.68
C THR A 37 -15.16 -4.41 17.11
N HIS A 38 -14.92 -4.96 15.93
CA HIS A 38 -15.88 -5.77 15.16
C HIS A 38 -17.16 -5.00 14.77
N ARG A 39 -17.16 -3.67 14.91
CA ARG A 39 -18.27 -2.81 14.49
C ARG A 39 -17.85 -2.01 13.26
N PHE A 40 -18.45 -2.35 12.12
CA PHE A 40 -18.09 -1.78 10.82
C PHE A 40 -17.91 -0.26 10.82
N HIS A 41 -18.89 0.48 11.36
CA HIS A 41 -18.85 1.94 11.33
C HIS A 41 -17.76 2.53 12.23
N ILE A 42 -17.49 1.93 13.39
CA ILE A 42 -16.46 2.41 14.32
C ILE A 42 -15.08 2.15 13.71
N ASP A 43 -14.84 0.92 13.27
CA ASP A 43 -13.56 0.52 12.70
C ASP A 43 -13.30 1.25 11.36
N SER A 44 -14.34 1.51 10.56
CA SER A 44 -14.18 2.30 9.32
C SER A 44 -13.79 3.75 9.63
N VAL A 45 -14.46 4.42 10.58
CA VAL A 45 -14.10 5.80 10.95
C VAL A 45 -12.71 5.86 11.57
N LEU A 46 -12.37 4.91 12.44
CA LEU A 46 -11.04 4.81 13.04
C LEU A 46 -9.96 4.60 11.98
N GLY A 47 -10.17 3.65 11.07
CA GLY A 47 -9.25 3.38 9.97
C GLY A 47 -9.07 4.59 9.05
N ILE A 48 -10.16 5.29 8.70
CA ILE A 48 -10.11 6.50 7.86
C ILE A 48 -9.35 7.61 8.58
N PHE A 49 -9.59 7.81 9.87
CA PHE A 49 -8.87 8.82 10.64
C PHE A 49 -7.35 8.53 10.66
N ILE A 50 -6.97 7.27 10.90
CA ILE A 50 -5.56 6.90 10.96
C ILE A 50 -4.91 6.92 9.58
N ALA A 51 -5.49 6.25 8.58
CA ALA A 51 -4.91 6.12 7.25
C ALA A 51 -4.97 7.45 6.48
N ASP A 52 -6.15 8.06 6.38
CA ASP A 52 -6.39 9.21 5.52
C ASP A 52 -5.85 10.49 6.18
N PHE A 53 -6.31 10.82 7.40
CA PHE A 53 -5.95 12.08 8.06
C PHE A 53 -4.51 12.09 8.61
N MET A 54 -4.09 11.02 9.31
CA MET A 54 -2.73 10.97 9.87
C MET A 54 -1.69 10.43 8.87
N GLY A 55 -2.06 9.41 8.08
CA GLY A 55 -1.15 8.69 7.19
C GLY A 55 -1.02 9.25 5.77
N GLY A 56 -2.03 9.99 5.30
CA GLY A 56 -2.14 10.49 3.93
C GLY A 56 -2.51 9.42 2.89
N LEU A 57 -3.08 8.29 3.31
CA LEU A 57 -3.43 7.15 2.47
C LEU A 57 -4.94 6.89 2.54
N SER A 58 -5.61 6.71 1.40
CA SER A 58 -7.04 6.39 1.41
C SER A 58 -7.29 4.97 1.89
N LEU A 59 -7.96 4.80 3.04
CA LEU A 59 -8.41 3.49 3.52
C LEU A 59 -9.37 2.83 2.51
N GLY A 60 -10.19 3.62 1.82
CA GLY A 60 -11.12 3.13 0.80
C GLY A 60 -10.41 2.49 -0.40
N TRP A 61 -9.39 3.16 -0.93
CA TRP A 61 -8.53 2.57 -1.96
C TRP A 61 -7.86 1.30 -1.46
N TRP A 62 -7.23 1.38 -0.28
CA TRP A 62 -6.50 0.26 0.30
C TRP A 62 -7.42 -0.96 0.49
N LYS A 63 -8.61 -0.79 1.08
CA LYS A 63 -9.59 -1.88 1.22
C LYS A 63 -9.99 -2.46 -0.14
N LYS A 64 -10.18 -1.63 -1.17
CA LYS A 64 -10.54 -2.10 -2.51
C LYS A 64 -9.44 -2.97 -3.12
N SER A 65 -8.19 -2.51 -3.14
CA SER A 65 -7.07 -3.30 -3.70
C SER A 65 -6.78 -4.52 -2.84
N HIS A 66 -6.75 -4.34 -1.51
CA HIS A 66 -6.40 -5.39 -0.57
C HIS A 66 -7.43 -6.52 -0.51
N ASN A 67 -8.72 -6.23 -0.68
CA ASN A 67 -9.73 -7.30 -0.82
C ASN A 67 -9.47 -8.17 -2.06
N ILE A 68 -9.01 -7.58 -3.17
CA ILE A 68 -8.60 -8.35 -4.35
C ILE A 68 -7.36 -9.18 -4.03
N HIS A 69 -6.36 -8.60 -3.36
CA HIS A 69 -5.19 -9.34 -2.89
C HIS A 69 -5.58 -10.56 -2.06
N HIS A 70 -6.57 -10.48 -1.16
CA HIS A 70 -7.02 -11.65 -0.37
C HIS A 70 -7.78 -12.71 -1.18
N ILE A 71 -8.35 -12.35 -2.34
CA ILE A 71 -9.05 -13.30 -3.21
C ILE A 71 -8.07 -14.02 -4.15
N VAL A 72 -7.08 -13.30 -4.68
CA VAL A 72 -6.14 -13.78 -5.71
C VAL A 72 -4.68 -13.58 -5.31
N THR A 73 -4.34 -13.83 -4.05
CA THR A 73 -3.03 -13.51 -3.45
C THR A 73 -1.84 -13.98 -4.27
N ASN A 74 -0.90 -13.06 -4.53
CA ASN A 74 0.32 -13.29 -5.30
C ASN A 74 0.09 -13.80 -6.73
N SER A 75 -1.11 -13.58 -7.28
CA SER A 75 -1.39 -13.91 -8.68
C SER A 75 -0.88 -12.80 -9.62
N PRO A 76 0.13 -13.07 -10.48
CA PRO A 76 0.78 -12.03 -11.28
C PRO A 76 -0.12 -11.23 -12.22
N GLU A 77 -1.26 -11.80 -12.65
CA GLU A 77 -2.22 -11.17 -13.56
C GLU A 77 -3.41 -10.49 -12.85
N HIS A 78 -3.62 -10.77 -11.57
CA HIS A 78 -4.88 -10.45 -10.90
C HIS A 78 -4.69 -9.68 -9.59
N ASP A 79 -3.52 -9.79 -8.96
CA ASP A 79 -3.24 -9.16 -7.68
C ASP A 79 -2.51 -7.81 -7.87
N PRO A 80 -3.18 -6.67 -7.64
CA PRO A 80 -2.58 -5.36 -7.84
C PRO A 80 -1.39 -5.08 -6.91
N ASP A 81 -1.26 -5.82 -5.81
CA ASP A 81 -0.21 -5.63 -4.80
C ASP A 81 1.11 -6.28 -5.23
N VAL A 82 1.19 -6.90 -6.41
CA VAL A 82 2.43 -7.51 -6.93
C VAL A 82 2.85 -7.06 -8.33
N GLU A 83 2.09 -6.14 -8.93
CA GLU A 83 2.23 -5.73 -10.33
C GLU A 83 3.17 -4.52 -10.50
N TYR A 84 4.47 -4.79 -10.35
CA TYR A 84 5.51 -3.75 -10.25
C TYR A 84 6.32 -3.48 -11.53
N LEU A 85 5.99 -4.11 -12.66
CA LEU A 85 6.67 -3.81 -13.91
C LEU A 85 6.47 -2.32 -14.28
N PRO A 86 7.51 -1.65 -14.81
CA PRO A 86 8.78 -2.21 -15.31
C PRO A 86 9.88 -2.37 -14.24
N PHE A 87 9.64 -2.01 -12.98
CA PHE A 87 10.73 -1.86 -12.00
C PHE A 87 11.16 -3.16 -11.32
N LEU A 88 10.19 -3.98 -10.91
CA LEU A 88 10.44 -5.23 -10.18
C LEU A 88 9.66 -6.37 -10.83
N ALA A 89 10.27 -7.56 -10.85
CA ALA A 89 9.62 -8.79 -11.27
C ALA A 89 9.72 -9.79 -10.12
N ILE A 90 8.60 -10.02 -9.42
CA ILE A 90 8.55 -10.92 -8.25
C ILE A 90 8.36 -12.39 -8.63
N SER A 91 8.12 -12.65 -9.91
CA SER A 91 7.92 -13.98 -10.49
C SER A 91 8.48 -14.01 -11.91
N HIS A 92 8.97 -15.16 -12.35
CA HIS A 92 9.47 -15.36 -13.72
C HIS A 92 8.38 -15.14 -14.78
N ARG A 93 7.10 -15.23 -14.41
CA ARG A 93 5.96 -14.99 -15.33
C ARG A 93 5.98 -13.58 -15.91
N PHE A 94 6.45 -12.58 -15.15
CA PHE A 94 6.58 -11.21 -15.62
C PHE A 94 7.59 -11.05 -16.77
N LEU A 95 8.52 -12.00 -16.97
CA LEU A 95 9.52 -11.96 -18.05
C LEU A 95 8.93 -12.32 -19.43
N ALA A 96 7.70 -12.82 -19.48
CA ALA A 96 6.99 -13.16 -20.72
C ALA A 96 6.00 -12.08 -21.17
N SER A 97 5.94 -10.92 -20.48
CA SER A 97 4.84 -9.96 -20.52
C SER A 97 3.52 -10.55 -20.01
N LEU A 98 2.75 -9.77 -19.27
CA LEU A 98 1.46 -10.19 -18.70
C LEU A 98 0.41 -9.11 -18.91
N SER A 99 -0.87 -9.47 -18.82
CA SER A 99 -1.96 -8.51 -18.75
C SER A 99 -2.52 -8.50 -17.34
N SER A 100 -2.60 -7.29 -16.76
CA SER A 100 -3.27 -7.05 -15.49
C SER A 100 -4.77 -6.97 -15.73
N THR A 101 -5.51 -7.85 -15.07
CA THR A 101 -6.98 -7.81 -15.03
C THR A 101 -7.51 -6.76 -14.06
N TYR A 102 -6.73 -6.35 -13.05
CA TYR A 102 -7.15 -5.33 -12.10
C TYR A 102 -7.04 -3.92 -12.68
N TYR A 103 -5.90 -3.60 -13.30
CA TYR A 103 -5.65 -2.28 -13.90
C TYR A 103 -6.02 -2.21 -15.39
N ASP A 104 -6.48 -3.32 -15.98
CA ASP A 104 -6.80 -3.41 -17.41
C ASP A 104 -5.65 -2.89 -18.31
N ARG A 105 -4.43 -3.36 -18.05
CA ARG A 105 -3.21 -2.90 -18.73
C ARG A 105 -2.28 -4.04 -19.06
N ILE A 106 -1.44 -3.84 -20.07
CA ILE A 106 -0.34 -4.77 -20.39
C ILE A 106 0.89 -4.38 -19.58
N MET A 107 1.42 -5.33 -18.83
CA MET A 107 2.71 -5.27 -18.15
C MET A 107 3.76 -5.90 -19.06
N GLY A 108 4.24 -5.10 -20.02
CA GLY A 108 5.21 -5.53 -21.02
C GLY A 108 6.62 -5.75 -20.44
N TYR A 109 7.26 -6.85 -20.82
CA TYR A 109 8.68 -7.07 -20.57
C TYR A 109 9.51 -6.57 -21.77
N ASP A 110 9.52 -5.24 -21.92
CA ASP A 110 10.27 -4.55 -22.97
C ASP A 110 11.73 -4.26 -22.57
N ALA A 111 12.45 -3.49 -23.39
CA ALA A 111 13.84 -3.13 -23.12
C ALA A 111 14.03 -2.36 -21.80
N VAL A 112 13.05 -1.53 -21.41
CA VAL A 112 13.09 -0.76 -20.16
C VAL A 112 12.87 -1.68 -18.97
N ALA A 113 11.85 -2.54 -19.03
CA ALA A 113 11.60 -3.55 -18.01
C ALA A 113 12.80 -4.49 -17.84
N CYS A 114 13.38 -4.98 -18.95
CA CYS A 114 14.57 -5.83 -18.92
C CYS A 114 15.76 -5.14 -18.23
N PHE A 115 15.99 -3.85 -18.53
CA PHE A 115 17.04 -3.07 -17.86
C PHE A 115 16.76 -2.89 -16.38
N CYS A 116 15.57 -2.42 -16.00
CA CYS A 116 15.21 -2.17 -14.60
C CYS A 116 15.22 -3.44 -13.76
N VAL A 117 14.60 -4.52 -14.24
CA VAL A 117 14.52 -5.82 -13.56
C VAL A 117 15.91 -6.44 -13.37
N ARG A 118 16.85 -6.25 -14.31
CA ARG A 118 18.25 -6.70 -14.13
C ARG A 118 18.91 -6.07 -12.89
N PHE A 119 18.55 -4.84 -12.54
CA PHE A 119 19.09 -4.11 -11.39
C PHE A 119 18.18 -4.15 -10.16
N GLN A 120 17.06 -4.88 -10.18
CA GLN A 120 16.04 -4.86 -9.12
C GLN A 120 16.58 -5.11 -7.71
N LYS A 121 17.59 -5.98 -7.58
CA LYS A 121 18.23 -6.29 -6.27
C LYS A 121 18.92 -5.09 -5.63
N TYR A 122 19.35 -4.12 -6.45
CA TYR A 122 19.97 -2.89 -5.98
C TYR A 122 18.95 -1.75 -5.87
N SER A 123 17.96 -1.71 -6.76
CA SER A 123 16.94 -0.65 -6.77
C SER A 123 15.80 -0.87 -5.77
N TYR A 124 15.65 -2.07 -5.19
CA TYR A 124 14.56 -2.40 -4.26
C TYR A 124 14.41 -1.39 -3.11
N TYR A 125 15.47 -1.16 -2.32
CA TYR A 125 15.39 -0.24 -1.18
C TYR A 125 15.19 1.23 -1.58
N PRO A 126 15.89 1.76 -2.61
CA PRO A 126 15.59 3.09 -3.14
C PRO A 126 14.13 3.25 -3.61
N LEU A 127 13.59 2.25 -4.32
CA LEU A 127 12.19 2.27 -4.77
C LEU A 127 11.22 2.24 -3.59
N LEU A 128 11.49 1.40 -2.59
CA LEU A 128 10.67 1.31 -1.38
C LEU A 128 10.65 2.63 -0.60
N ALA A 129 11.79 3.34 -0.52
CA ALA A 129 11.87 4.67 0.11
C ALA A 129 10.97 5.70 -0.59
N LEU A 130 10.72 5.54 -1.89
CA LEU A 130 9.84 6.39 -2.69
C LEU A 130 8.41 5.81 -2.82
N GLY A 131 8.15 4.61 -2.32
CA GLY A 131 6.88 3.90 -2.48
C GLY A 131 5.69 4.72 -1.99
N ARG A 132 5.90 5.57 -0.98
CA ARG A 132 4.87 6.46 -0.43
C ARG A 132 4.25 7.40 -1.45
N PHE A 133 5.03 7.89 -2.43
CA PHE A 133 4.51 8.77 -3.47
C PHE A 133 3.54 8.03 -4.41
N ASN A 134 3.80 6.75 -4.70
CA ASN A 134 2.87 5.92 -5.46
C ASN A 134 1.58 5.66 -4.68
N LEU A 135 1.67 5.43 -3.36
CA LEU A 135 0.49 5.27 -2.49
C LEU A 135 -0.39 6.53 -2.48
N TYR A 136 0.22 7.72 -2.47
CA TYR A 136 -0.53 8.98 -2.62
C TYR A 136 -1.22 9.07 -3.97
N ARG A 137 -0.49 8.79 -5.07
CA ARG A 137 -1.07 8.78 -6.42
C ARG A 137 -2.30 7.86 -6.49
N LEU A 138 -2.20 6.64 -5.97
CA LEU A 138 -3.28 5.66 -5.96
C LEU A 138 -4.48 6.10 -5.11
N SER A 139 -4.21 6.72 -3.95
CA SER A 139 -5.27 7.28 -3.10
C SER A 139 -6.04 8.40 -3.82
N TRP A 140 -5.34 9.31 -4.47
CA TRP A 140 -5.96 10.39 -5.25
C TRP A 140 -6.69 9.87 -6.48
N GLU A 141 -6.09 8.92 -7.21
CA GLU A 141 -6.71 8.28 -8.36
C GLU A 141 -8.06 7.66 -7.99
N TYR A 142 -8.12 6.90 -6.89
CA TYR A 142 -9.35 6.29 -6.38
C TYR A 142 -10.46 7.32 -6.12
N LEU A 143 -10.12 8.44 -5.48
CA LEU A 143 -11.06 9.52 -5.17
C LEU A 143 -11.53 10.26 -6.43
N LEU A 144 -10.59 10.65 -7.29
CA LEU A 144 -10.86 11.49 -8.47
C LEU A 144 -11.58 10.73 -9.59
N THR A 145 -11.32 9.43 -9.73
CA THR A 145 -11.96 8.59 -10.75
C THR A 145 -13.28 7.97 -10.27
N GLY A 146 -13.72 8.28 -9.05
CA GLY A 146 -15.01 7.83 -8.53
C GLY A 146 -15.11 6.31 -8.35
N GLN A 147 -14.00 5.65 -8.05
CA GLN A 147 -13.93 4.21 -7.82
C GLN A 147 -14.55 3.78 -6.48
N ALA A 148 -14.89 4.75 -5.63
CA ALA A 148 -15.56 4.49 -4.36
C ALA A 148 -16.97 3.91 -4.57
N PRO A 149 -17.37 2.89 -3.78
CA PRO A 149 -18.74 2.38 -3.80
C PRO A 149 -19.73 3.51 -3.52
N ARG A 150 -20.63 3.78 -4.47
CA ARG A 150 -21.67 4.82 -4.30
C ARG A 150 -22.91 4.31 -3.58
N LYS A 151 -23.07 2.99 -3.46
CA LYS A 151 -24.20 2.31 -2.84
C LYS A 151 -23.68 1.05 -2.14
N GLY A 152 -24.04 0.88 -0.88
CA GLY A 152 -23.75 -0.30 -0.06
C GLY A 152 -24.45 -0.15 1.30
N PRO A 153 -24.85 -1.25 1.95
CA PRO A 153 -25.29 -1.18 3.34
C PRO A 153 -24.11 -0.67 4.19
N SER A 154 -24.38 0.37 4.96
CA SER A 154 -23.52 0.80 6.06
C SER A 154 -23.32 -0.32 7.06
#